data_AF-A0A366ZTA0-F1
#
_entry.id   AF-A0A366ZTA0-F1
#
_cell.length_a   1.000
_cell.length_b   1.000
_cell.length_c   1.000
_cell.angle_alpha   90.00
_cell.angle_beta   90.00
_cell.angle_gamma   90.00
#
_symmetry.space_group_name_H-M   'P 1'
#
loop_
_entity.id
_entity.type
_entity.pdbx_description
1 polymer ?
#
loop_
_entity_poly.entity_id
_entity_poly.type
_entity_poly.pdbx_seq_one_letter_code
_entity_poly.pdbx_strand_id
1 'polypeptide(L)' 'MHPQRVEPSSAPRSAVPERVRYLHAVAAARASAAKPASEQQIADIVRVTVDDEVDTRTFKAIVSDVSDDLLR' A
#
# COMPACT_ATOMS: atom_id res chain seq x y z
N MET A 1 33.37 10.32 6.97
CA MET A 1 32.33 9.57 6.25
C MET A 1 31.60 8.69 7.26
N HIS A 2 30.54 9.18 7.90
CA HIS A 2 29.71 8.35 8.79
C HIS A 2 28.68 7.60 7.94
N PRO A 3 28.66 6.26 7.93
CA PRO A 3 27.58 5.53 7.28
C PRO A 3 26.32 5.71 8.13
N GLN A 4 25.32 6.39 7.58
CA GLN A 4 24.01 6.50 8.21
C GLN A 4 23.35 5.12 8.13
N ARG A 5 23.41 4.38 9.24
CA ARG A 5 22.62 3.18 9.45
C ARG A 5 21.16 3.62 9.56
N VAL A 6 20.39 3.40 8.50
CA VAL A 6 18.94 3.60 8.53
C VAL A 6 18.37 2.51 9.43
N GLU A 7 18.05 2.87 10.66
CA GLU A 7 17.30 2.01 11.57
C GLU A 7 15.94 1.73 10.92
N PRO A 8 15.51 0.47 10.75
CA PRO A 8 14.13 0.18 10.36
C PRO A 8 13.24 0.65 11.52
N SER A 9 12.59 1.79 11.32
CA SER A 9 11.67 2.39 12.28
C SER A 9 10.56 1.38 12.61
N SER A 10 10.72 0.64 13.69
CA SER A 10 9.63 -0.09 14.34
C SER A 10 8.71 0.95 14.98
N ALA A 11 7.83 1.53 14.16
CA ALA A 11 6.74 2.34 14.68
C ALA A 11 5.83 1.47 15.57
N PRO A 12 5.34 1.98 16.71
CA PRO A 12 4.55 1.21 17.65
C PRO A 12 3.20 0.80 17.03
N ARG A 13 2.80 -0.46 17.24
CA ARG A 13 1.58 -1.12 16.71
C ARG A 13 0.24 -0.52 17.17
N SER A 14 0.22 0.69 17.74
CA SER A 14 -0.99 1.48 17.98
C SER A 14 -1.25 2.52 16.88
N ALA A 15 -0.30 2.75 15.98
CA ALA A 15 -0.43 3.59 14.77
C ALA A 15 -1.03 2.87 13.56
N VAL A 16 -1.58 1.66 13.75
CA VAL A 16 -2.05 0.77 12.68
C VAL A 16 -3.09 1.45 11.76
N PRO A 17 -4.09 2.21 12.27
CA PRO A 17 -5.06 2.85 11.38
C PRO A 17 -4.45 3.98 10.52
N GLU A 18 -3.57 4.81 11.09
CA GLU A 18 -2.90 5.88 10.34
C GLU A 18 -1.92 5.31 9.31
N ARG A 19 -1.19 4.24 9.68
CA ARG A 19 -0.31 3.55 8.76
C ARG A 19 -1.08 2.92 7.60
N VAL A 20 -2.21 2.26 7.86
CA VAL A 20 -3.07 1.70 6.81
C VAL A 20 -3.60 2.80 5.89
N ARG A 21 -4.03 3.95 6.42
CA ARG A 21 -4.46 5.10 5.60
C ARG A 21 -3.34 5.64 4.73
N TYR A 22 -2.13 5.74 5.27
CA TYR A 22 -0.96 6.16 4.51
C TYR A 22 -0.65 5.17 3.38
N LEU A 23 -0.60 3.87 3.69
CA LEU A 23 -0.35 2.81 2.72
C LEU A 23 -1.41 2.79 1.62
N HIS A 24 -2.68 2.99 1.98
CA HIS A 24 -3.78 3.15 1.03
C HIS A 24 -3.53 4.31 0.07
N ALA A 25 -3.22 5.51 0.60
CA ALA A 25 -2.97 6.69 -0.23
C ALA A 25 -1.78 6.51 -1.19
N VAL A 26 -0.68 5.89 -0.71
CA VAL A 26 0.48 5.59 -1.56
C VAL A 26 0.13 4.56 -2.64
N ALA A 27 -0.60 3.51 -2.27
CA ALA A 27 -1.02 2.47 -3.20
C ALA A 27 -1.94 3.03 -4.30
N ALA A 28 -2.92 3.85 -3.94
CA ALA A 28 -3.81 4.53 -4.89
C ALA A 28 -3.02 5.44 -5.86
N ALA A 29 -2.10 6.26 -5.34
CA ALA A 29 -1.27 7.14 -6.17
C ALA A 29 -0.40 6.34 -7.15
N ARG A 30 0.19 5.24 -6.71
CA ARG A 30 1.01 4.36 -7.55
C ARG A 30 0.19 3.63 -8.61
N ALA A 31 -0.97 3.10 -8.24
CA ALA A 31 -1.87 2.44 -9.17
C ALA A 31 -2.37 3.44 -10.23
N SER A 32 -2.78 4.63 -9.83
CA SER A 32 -3.20 5.70 -10.76
C SER A 32 -2.09 6.05 -11.77
N ALA A 33 -0.85 6.21 -11.30
CA ALA A 33 0.30 6.50 -12.17
C ALA A 33 0.60 5.34 -13.16
N ALA A 34 0.37 4.10 -12.74
CA ALA A 34 0.63 2.91 -13.54
C ALA A 34 -0.46 2.61 -14.59
N LYS A 35 -1.67 3.18 -14.44
CA LYS A 35 -2.84 2.95 -15.32
C LYS A 35 -3.13 1.47 -15.57
N PRO A 36 -3.42 0.69 -14.53
CA PRO A 36 -3.73 -0.73 -14.65
C PRO A 36 -5.00 -0.94 -15.47
N ALA A 37 -5.05 -2.05 -16.20
CA ALA A 37 -6.20 -2.47 -17.00
C ALA A 37 -7.01 -3.59 -16.32
N SER A 38 -6.58 -4.07 -15.14
CA SER A 38 -7.26 -5.13 -14.41
C SER A 38 -7.02 -5.06 -12.91
N GLU A 39 -7.95 -5.65 -12.15
CA GLU A 39 -7.86 -5.78 -10.71
C GLU A 39 -6.61 -6.56 -10.28
N GLN A 40 -6.19 -7.55 -11.08
CA GLN A 40 -4.97 -8.29 -10.80
C GLN A 40 -3.73 -7.39 -10.85
N GLN A 41 -3.62 -6.49 -11.82
CA GLN A 41 -2.51 -5.53 -11.88
C GLN A 41 -2.53 -4.57 -10.69
N ILE A 42 -3.73 -4.15 -10.24
CA ILE A 42 -3.88 -3.36 -9.02
C ILE A 42 -3.37 -4.15 -7.82
N ALA A 43 -3.79 -5.41 -7.66
CA ALA A 43 -3.37 -6.27 -6.56
C ALA A 43 -1.84 -6.42 -6.50
N ASP A 44 -1.18 -6.58 -7.64
CA ASP A 44 0.28 -6.70 -7.71
C ASP A 44 0.98 -5.38 -7.30
N ILE A 45 0.46 -4.23 -7.75
CA ILE A 45 0.98 -2.90 -7.38
C ILE A 45 0.78 -2.64 -5.88
N VAL A 46 -0.40 -2.92 -5.34
CA VAL A 46 -0.69 -2.79 -3.90
C VAL A 46 0.25 -3.70 -3.12
N ARG A 47 0.46 -4.95 -3.57
CA ARG A 47 1.31 -5.92 -2.86
C ARG A 47 2.75 -5.44 -2.70
N VAL A 48 3.34 -4.91 -3.77
CA VAL A 48 4.69 -4.32 -3.74
C VAL A 48 4.74 -3.05 -2.89
N THR A 49 3.61 -2.34 -2.75
CA THR A 49 3.54 -1.08 -2.01
C THR A 49 3.39 -1.28 -0.51
N VAL A 50 2.63 -2.29 -0.09
CA VAL A 50 2.30 -2.50 1.33
C VAL A 50 3.17 -3.56 2.02
N ASP A 51 4.04 -4.28 1.30
CA ASP A 51 5.11 -5.16 1.83
C ASP A 51 4.74 -5.98 3.09
N ASP A 52 3.60 -6.67 3.07
CA ASP A 52 3.06 -7.45 4.21
C ASP A 52 2.82 -6.66 5.51
N GLU A 53 2.86 -5.33 5.47
CA GLU A 53 2.53 -4.45 6.60
C GLU A 53 1.04 -4.51 6.99
N VAL A 54 0.20 -5.10 6.15
CA VAL A 54 -1.25 -5.24 6.35
C VAL A 54 -1.68 -6.69 6.25
N ASP A 55 -2.67 -7.08 7.06
CA ASP A 55 -3.26 -8.40 6.98
C ASP A 55 -4.02 -8.59 5.64
N THR A 56 -4.33 -9.85 5.31
CA THR A 56 -5.01 -10.21 4.06
C THR A 56 -6.37 -9.51 3.88
N ARG A 57 -7.11 -9.23 4.96
CA ARG A 57 -8.41 -8.55 4.87
C ARG A 57 -8.22 -7.08 4.53
N THR A 58 -7.27 -6.42 5.20
CA THR A 58 -6.92 -5.02 4.93
C THR A 58 -6.35 -4.86 3.51
N PHE A 59 -5.46 -5.76 3.08
CA PHE A 59 -4.98 -5.82 1.70
C PHE A 59 -6.12 -5.88 0.68
N LYS A 60 -7.07 -6.82 0.86
CA LYS A 60 -8.23 -6.96 -0.03
C LYS A 60 -9.11 -5.71 -0.06
N ALA A 61 -9.29 -5.05 1.09
CA ALA A 61 -10.05 -3.81 1.15
C ALA A 61 -9.39 -2.68 0.33
N ILE A 62 -8.06 -2.52 0.44
CA ILE A 62 -7.31 -1.53 -0.35
C ILE A 62 -7.43 -1.84 -1.85
N VAL A 63 -7.24 -3.10 -2.26
CA VAL A 63 -7.36 -3.51 -3.68
C VAL A 63 -8.75 -3.22 -4.22
N SER A 64 -9.80 -3.55 -3.46
CA SER A 64 -11.19 -3.32 -3.88
C SER A 64 -11.50 -1.82 -4.04
N ASP A 65 -11.04 -0.98 -3.10
CA ASP A 65 -11.27 0.47 -3.15
C ASP A 65 -10.58 1.11 -4.36
N VAL A 66 -9.29 0.80 -4.55
CA VAL A 66 -8.51 1.30 -5.69
C VAL A 66 -9.04 0.78 -7.02
N SER A 67 -9.59 -0.44 -7.05
CA SER A 67 -10.20 -1.00 -8.26
C SER A 67 -11.51 -0.33 -8.63
N ASP A 68 -12.37 0.00 -7.65
CA ASP A 68 -13.60 0.76 -7.91
C ASP A 68 -13.29 2.18 -8.42
N ASP A 69 -12.20 2.79 -7.96
CA ASP A 69 -11.75 4.12 -8.42
C ASP A 69 -11.18 4.11 -9.84
N LEU A 70 -10.33 3.12 -10.18
CA LEU A 70 -9.52 3.16 -11.41
C LEU A 70 -10.09 2.36 -12.58
N LEU A 71 -10.91 1.34 -12.34
CA LEU A 71 -11.41 0.44 -13.40
C LEU A 71 -12.87 0.68 -13.77
N ARG A 72 -13.52 1.65 -13.12
CA ARG A 72 -14.93 1.98 -13.31
C ARG A 72 -15.15 2.98 -14.45
#